data_AF-A0A452YU63-F1
#
_entry.id   AF-A0A452YU63-F1
#
_cell.length_a   1.000
_cell.length_b   1.000
_cell.length_c   1.000
_cell.angle_alpha   90.00
_cell.angle_beta   90.00
_cell.angle_gamma   90.00
#
_symmetry.space_group_name_H-M   'P 1'
#
loop_
_entity.id
_entity.type
_entity.pdbx_description
1 polymer ?
#
loop_
_entity_poly.entity_id
_entity_poly.type
_entity_poly.pdbx_seq_one_letter_code
_entity_poly.pdbx_strand_id
1 'polypeptide(L)'
;ASPAPAAAADPLGAAATHSSLYASLRTNLPREVMGFLDFPFTAARGSVVDARRFPGHQEVLRYLEDFTQRFDLYGLVRFQTEVVGVRREAGGRWAVTSRKLGEKGEQDEELYDAVVVCNGHYSEPRVASIPGADAWPGKQMHSHNYRVPEPFLDQVVIVIGASASAVDISRDIASVAKEVHIADRSAPTSTCEQQPEYDNMWLHSMVNAFFRGELNMVALSVKGAAITLL
;
A
#
# COMPACT_ATOMS: atom_id res chain seq x y z
N ALA A 1 -17.18 23.97 1.20
CA ALA A 1 -15.86 23.30 1.28
C ALA A 1 -15.53 22.82 -0.13
N SER A 2 -14.48 23.36 -0.75
CA SER A 2 -14.06 22.91 -2.07
C SER A 2 -13.54 21.47 -1.98
N PRO A 3 -13.84 20.59 -2.95
CA PRO A 3 -13.31 19.24 -2.96
C PRO A 3 -11.77 19.30 -2.97
N ALA A 4 -11.14 18.41 -2.20
CA ALA A 4 -9.70 18.20 -2.30
C ALA A 4 -9.33 17.90 -3.76
N PRO A 5 -8.21 18.42 -4.29
CA PRO A 5 -7.79 18.11 -5.64
C PRO A 5 -7.69 16.59 -5.79
N ALA A 6 -8.28 16.06 -6.87
CA ALA A 6 -8.18 14.66 -7.22
C ALA A 6 -6.71 14.23 -7.14
N ALA A 7 -6.45 13.07 -6.53
CA ALA A 7 -5.11 12.52 -6.43
C ALA A 7 -4.48 12.60 -7.82
N ALA A 8 -3.40 13.38 -7.95
CA ALA A 8 -2.69 13.52 -9.22
C ALA A 8 -2.46 12.11 -9.76
N ALA A 9 -2.89 11.87 -11.00
CA ALA A 9 -2.67 10.61 -11.67
C ALA A 9 -1.21 10.21 -11.49
N ASP A 10 -0.99 8.95 -11.11
CA ASP A 10 0.35 8.40 -10.93
C ASP A 10 1.24 8.83 -12.12
N PRO A 11 2.36 9.53 -11.91
CA PRO A 11 3.23 9.90 -13.02
C PRO A 11 3.84 8.68 -13.72
N LEU A 12 3.69 7.46 -13.15
CA LEU A 12 4.03 6.20 -13.80
C LEU A 12 2.85 5.51 -14.51
N GLY A 13 1.65 6.09 -14.49
CA GLY A 13 0.49 5.60 -15.26
C GLY A 13 -0.13 4.31 -14.75
N ALA A 14 0.06 3.92 -13.48
CA ALA A 14 -0.63 2.75 -12.94
C ALA A 14 -2.16 2.98 -12.93
N ALA A 15 -2.91 2.04 -13.48
CA ALA A 15 -4.36 2.00 -13.36
C ALA A 15 -4.77 1.93 -11.87
N ALA A 16 -5.93 2.51 -11.54
CA ALA A 16 -6.48 2.42 -10.19
C ALA A 16 -6.55 0.95 -9.73
N THR A 17 -5.78 0.61 -8.71
CA THR A 17 -5.70 -0.74 -8.17
C THR A 17 -5.95 -0.69 -6.67
N HIS A 18 -6.60 -1.72 -6.14
CA HIS A 18 -6.81 -1.82 -4.70
C HIS A 18 -5.50 -2.15 -3.96
N SER A 19 -4.58 -2.85 -4.60
CA SER A 19 -3.35 -3.36 -3.98
C SER A 19 -2.26 -2.28 -3.90
N SER A 20 -1.68 -2.14 -2.70
CA SER A 20 -0.48 -1.33 -2.43
C SER A 20 0.79 -2.18 -2.37
N LEU A 21 0.74 -3.46 -2.77
CA LEU A 21 1.88 -4.37 -2.70
C LEU A 21 2.91 -4.05 -3.80
N TYR A 22 4.18 -4.28 -3.49
CA TYR A 22 5.31 -4.20 -4.42
C TYR A 22 6.03 -5.55 -4.51
N ALA A 23 6.79 -5.76 -5.57
CA ALA A 23 7.24 -7.10 -5.99
C ALA A 23 8.06 -7.83 -4.91
N SER A 24 8.95 -7.12 -4.25
CA SER A 24 9.87 -7.62 -3.21
C SER A 24 9.24 -7.72 -1.81
N LEU A 25 7.99 -7.27 -1.63
CA LEU A 25 7.37 -7.11 -0.32
C LEU A 25 7.29 -8.44 0.46
N ARG A 26 7.71 -8.36 1.71
CA ARG A 26 7.63 -9.44 2.70
C ARG A 26 6.76 -9.02 3.87
N THR A 27 6.32 -9.99 4.66
CA THR A 27 5.61 -9.70 5.90
C THR A 27 6.52 -8.92 6.84
N ASN A 28 5.97 -7.91 7.51
CA ASN A 28 6.65 -7.18 8.59
C ASN A 28 6.41 -7.85 9.96
N LEU A 29 5.54 -8.86 10.01
CA LEU A 29 5.27 -9.71 11.15
C LEU A 29 5.73 -11.15 10.85
N PRO A 30 6.17 -11.90 11.87
CA PRO A 30 6.47 -13.31 11.69
C PRO A 30 5.18 -14.09 11.39
N ARG A 31 5.25 -15.08 10.50
CA ARG A 31 4.06 -15.85 10.07
C ARG A 31 3.27 -16.46 11.22
N GLU A 32 3.95 -16.83 12.31
CA GLU A 32 3.32 -17.43 13.50
C GLU A 32 2.28 -16.53 14.17
N VAL A 33 2.43 -15.20 14.09
CA VAL A 33 1.46 -14.26 14.69
C VAL A 33 0.39 -13.79 13.72
N MET A 34 0.52 -14.11 12.43
CA MET A 34 -0.44 -13.72 11.39
C MET A 34 -1.48 -14.80 11.13
N GLY A 35 -1.23 -16.06 11.52
CA GLY A 35 -2.17 -17.16 11.31
C GLY A 35 -3.47 -16.99 12.09
N PHE A 36 -4.56 -17.51 11.53
CA PHE A 36 -5.83 -17.62 12.22
C PHE A 36 -5.70 -18.66 13.34
N LEU A 37 -6.47 -18.49 14.41
CA LEU A 37 -6.38 -19.33 15.61
C LEU A 37 -6.64 -20.81 15.32
N ASP A 38 -7.56 -21.10 14.40
CA ASP A 38 -7.97 -22.44 13.96
C ASP A 38 -7.36 -22.87 12.62
N PHE A 39 -6.55 -22.00 12.01
CA PHE A 39 -5.83 -22.28 10.77
C PHE A 39 -4.39 -21.72 10.84
N PRO A 40 -3.46 -22.37 11.57
CA PRO A 40 -2.14 -21.81 11.83
C PRO A 40 -1.28 -21.63 10.56
N PHE A 41 -0.66 -20.47 10.41
CA PHE A 41 0.21 -20.15 9.26
C PHE A 41 1.62 -20.75 9.41
N THR A 42 1.73 -22.06 9.21
CA THR A 42 2.97 -22.83 9.43
C THR A 42 3.77 -23.06 8.14
N ALA A 43 5.09 -23.17 8.28
CA ALA A 43 5.99 -23.61 7.20
C ALA A 43 6.00 -25.15 7.13
N ALA A 44 4.90 -25.79 6.72
CA ALA A 44 4.83 -27.24 6.64
C ALA A 44 5.42 -27.79 5.33
N ARG A 45 6.11 -28.94 5.42
CA ARG A 45 6.83 -29.61 4.33
C ARG A 45 5.84 -30.28 3.37
N GLY A 46 5.64 -29.71 2.19
CA GLY A 46 4.87 -30.39 1.13
C GLY A 46 4.58 -29.56 -0.11
N SER A 47 4.40 -28.25 0.03
CA SER A 47 4.12 -27.35 -1.11
C SER A 47 4.57 -25.90 -0.94
N VAL A 48 5.24 -25.57 0.17
CA VAL A 48 5.63 -24.19 0.50
C VAL A 48 6.78 -23.72 -0.39
N VAL A 49 6.52 -22.70 -1.22
CA VAL A 49 7.56 -22.02 -2.02
C VAL A 49 8.41 -21.09 -1.14
N ASP A 50 7.86 -20.58 -0.04
CA ASP A 50 8.57 -19.68 0.87
C ASP A 50 8.52 -20.11 2.35
N ALA A 51 9.53 -20.86 2.77
CA ALA A 51 9.67 -21.38 4.13
C ALA A 51 10.21 -20.34 5.14
N ARG A 52 10.42 -19.08 4.74
CA ARG A 52 10.96 -18.05 5.64
C ARG A 52 9.94 -17.74 6.74
N ARG A 53 10.46 -17.32 7.90
CA ARG A 53 9.65 -16.81 9.02
C ARG A 53 8.90 -15.52 8.67
N PHE A 54 9.50 -14.70 7.82
CA PHE A 54 8.91 -13.50 7.23
C PHE A 54 8.82 -13.69 5.71
N PRO A 55 7.78 -14.40 5.22
CA PRO A 55 7.70 -14.76 3.81
C PRO A 55 7.26 -13.58 2.92
N GLY A 56 7.32 -13.76 1.61
CA GLY A 56 6.80 -12.83 0.61
C GLY A 56 5.27 -12.81 0.56
N HIS A 57 4.70 -11.77 -0.04
CA HIS A 57 3.24 -11.61 -0.21
C HIS A 57 2.55 -12.80 -0.90
N GLN A 58 3.24 -13.47 -1.83
CA GLN A 58 2.70 -14.64 -2.54
C GLN A 58 2.41 -15.82 -1.60
N GLU A 59 3.18 -15.98 -0.52
CA GLU A 59 2.94 -17.02 0.48
C GLU A 59 1.73 -16.70 1.35
N VAL A 60 1.51 -15.42 1.65
CA VAL A 60 0.30 -14.97 2.36
C VAL A 60 -0.94 -15.16 1.51
N LEU A 61 -0.86 -14.85 0.21
CA LEU A 61 -1.95 -15.13 -0.74
C LEU A 61 -2.31 -16.62 -0.75
N ARG A 62 -1.31 -17.51 -0.92
CA ARG A 62 -1.54 -18.96 -0.88
C ARG A 62 -2.20 -19.41 0.43
N TYR A 63 -1.71 -18.92 1.56
CA TYR A 63 -2.31 -19.23 2.86
C TYR A 63 -3.79 -18.81 2.94
N LEU A 64 -4.15 -17.65 2.38
CA LEU A 64 -5.54 -17.19 2.31
C LEU A 64 -6.38 -18.04 1.34
N GLU A 65 -5.83 -18.45 0.21
CA GLU A 65 -6.47 -19.34 -0.76
C GLU A 65 -6.71 -20.74 -0.16
N ASP A 66 -5.74 -21.28 0.59
CA ASP A 66 -5.86 -22.55 1.32
C ASP A 66 -6.94 -22.44 2.41
N PHE A 67 -7.02 -21.31 3.11
CA PHE A 67 -8.05 -21.05 4.10
C PHE A 67 -9.44 -21.03 3.46
N THR A 68 -9.63 -20.26 2.39
CA THR A 68 -10.94 -20.17 1.71
C THR A 68 -11.35 -21.50 1.08
N GLN A 69 -10.40 -22.32 0.61
CA GLN A 69 -10.67 -23.68 0.16
C GLN A 69 -11.06 -24.60 1.32
N ARG A 70 -10.33 -24.57 2.44
CA ARG A 70 -10.57 -25.43 3.60
C ARG A 70 -11.96 -25.25 4.20
N PHE A 71 -12.49 -24.03 4.17
CA PHE A 71 -13.78 -23.65 4.72
C PHE A 71 -14.88 -23.41 3.66
N ASP A 72 -14.63 -23.78 2.40
CA ASP A 72 -15.57 -23.70 1.28
C ASP A 72 -16.19 -22.29 1.08
N LEU A 73 -15.36 -21.25 1.23
CA LEU A 73 -15.80 -19.85 1.18
C LEU A 73 -15.88 -19.31 -0.24
N TYR A 74 -15.17 -19.89 -1.20
CA TYR A 74 -15.13 -19.41 -2.59
C TYR A 74 -16.52 -19.34 -3.23
N GLY A 75 -17.39 -20.32 -2.95
CA GLY A 75 -18.76 -20.35 -3.49
C GLY A 75 -19.67 -19.25 -2.95
N LEU A 76 -19.28 -18.58 -1.87
CA LEU A 76 -20.04 -17.50 -1.24
C LEU A 76 -19.67 -16.10 -1.76
N VAL A 77 -18.57 -15.99 -2.51
CA VAL A 77 -18.03 -14.70 -2.96
C VAL A 77 -18.44 -14.42 -4.41
N ARG A 78 -19.00 -13.23 -4.65
CA ARG A 78 -19.23 -12.70 -6.00
C ARG A 78 -18.06 -11.82 -6.42
N PHE A 79 -17.14 -12.39 -7.21
CA PHE A 79 -16.01 -11.65 -7.77
C PHE A 79 -16.46 -10.69 -8.87
N GLN A 80 -15.63 -9.68 -9.14
CA GLN A 80 -15.92 -8.63 -10.14
C GLN A 80 -17.23 -7.87 -9.86
N THR A 81 -17.67 -7.84 -8.60
CA THR A 81 -18.86 -7.12 -8.16
C THR A 81 -18.45 -6.02 -7.19
N GLU A 82 -18.66 -4.77 -7.59
CA GLU A 82 -18.34 -3.59 -6.79
C GLU A 82 -19.61 -3.10 -6.09
N VAL A 83 -19.55 -2.97 -4.77
CA VAL A 83 -20.62 -2.30 -4.00
C VAL A 83 -20.48 -0.79 -4.18
N VAL A 84 -21.53 -0.15 -4.70
CA VAL A 84 -21.56 1.30 -5.00
C VAL A 84 -22.49 2.08 -4.08
N GLY A 85 -23.33 1.40 -3.30
CA GLY A 85 -24.25 2.03 -2.37
C GLY A 85 -24.69 1.09 -1.25
N VAL A 86 -24.82 1.64 -0.05
CA VAL A 86 -25.42 0.97 1.11
C VAL A 86 -26.33 1.97 1.80
N ARG A 87 -27.61 1.65 1.92
CA ARG A 87 -28.61 2.52 2.56
C ARG A 87 -29.52 1.72 3.47
N ARG A 88 -29.92 2.31 4.59
CA ARG A 88 -30.88 1.68 5.51
C ARG A 88 -32.30 2.06 5.11
N GLU A 89 -33.15 1.06 4.96
CA GLU A 89 -34.55 1.24 4.60
C GLU A 89 -35.42 1.55 5.82
N ALA A 90 -36.59 2.15 5.57
CA ALA A 90 -37.59 2.42 6.60
C ALA A 90 -38.04 1.15 7.35
N GLY A 91 -38.01 0.00 6.67
CA GLY A 91 -38.29 -1.32 7.25
C GLY A 91 -37.15 -1.93 8.07
N GLY A 92 -36.07 -1.19 8.32
CA GLY A 92 -34.95 -1.61 9.17
C GLY A 92 -33.86 -2.44 8.50
N ARG A 93 -34.14 -3.04 7.33
CA ARG A 93 -33.19 -3.77 6.47
C ARG A 93 -32.24 -2.83 5.73
N TRP A 94 -31.16 -3.38 5.19
CA TRP A 94 -30.16 -2.68 4.39
C TRP A 94 -30.35 -2.99 2.91
N ALA A 95 -30.44 -1.95 2.09
CA ALA A 95 -30.34 -2.07 0.64
C ALA A 95 -28.89 -1.87 0.22
N VAL A 96 -28.34 -2.85 -0.51
CA VAL A 96 -26.97 -2.85 -1.03
C VAL A 96 -27.05 -2.81 -2.54
N THR A 97 -26.50 -1.75 -3.13
CA THR A 97 -26.42 -1.56 -4.57
C THR A 97 -25.03 -1.98 -5.05
N SER A 98 -24.97 -2.84 -6.05
CA SER A 98 -23.72 -3.33 -6.63
C SER A 98 -23.73 -3.28 -8.15
N ARG A 99 -22.55 -3.31 -8.77
CA ARG A 99 -22.39 -3.38 -10.23
C ARG A 99 -21.33 -4.39 -10.61
N LYS A 100 -21.47 -5.04 -11.76
CA LYS A 100 -20.40 -5.86 -12.34
C LYS A 100 -19.34 -4.99 -13.01
N LEU A 101 -18.06 -5.28 -12.73
CA LEU A 101 -16.95 -4.60 -13.37
C LEU A 101 -16.91 -4.94 -14.87
N GLY A 102 -16.79 -3.92 -15.71
CA GLY A 102 -16.73 -4.06 -17.18
C GLY A 102 -18.08 -3.93 -17.89
N GLU A 103 -19.20 -3.98 -17.17
CA GLU A 103 -20.54 -3.75 -17.71
C GLU A 103 -20.98 -2.30 -17.45
N LYS A 104 -21.47 -1.62 -18.49
CA LYS A 104 -21.97 -0.24 -18.36
C LYS A 104 -23.47 -0.27 -18.05
N GLY A 105 -23.82 0.00 -16.79
CA GLY A 105 -25.11 0.57 -16.43
C GLY A 105 -26.10 -0.32 -15.68
N GLU A 106 -25.84 -1.62 -15.54
CA GLU A 106 -26.69 -2.48 -14.69
C GLU A 106 -26.18 -2.43 -13.24
N GLN A 107 -27.03 -1.91 -12.36
CA GLN A 107 -26.85 -1.95 -10.91
C GLN A 107 -27.91 -2.87 -10.33
N ASP A 108 -27.47 -3.83 -9.54
CA ASP A 108 -28.34 -4.73 -8.79
C ASP A 108 -28.50 -4.20 -7.37
N GLU A 109 -29.75 -4.17 -6.87
CA GLU A 109 -30.04 -3.84 -5.49
C GLU A 109 -30.63 -5.07 -4.77
N GLU A 110 -29.99 -5.45 -3.66
CA GLU A 110 -30.43 -6.56 -2.81
C GLU A 110 -30.64 -6.10 -1.37
N LEU A 111 -31.58 -6.75 -0.68
CA LEU A 111 -31.93 -6.43 0.71
C LEU A 111 -31.35 -7.45 1.68
N TYR A 112 -30.66 -6.97 2.71
CA TYR A 112 -30.01 -7.76 3.74
C TYR A 112 -30.46 -7.33 5.14
N ASP A 113 -30.49 -8.27 6.08
CA ASP A 113 -30.80 -7.97 7.48
C ASP A 113 -29.63 -7.25 8.19
N ALA A 114 -28.39 -7.51 7.74
CA ALA A 114 -27.18 -6.91 8.27
C ALA A 114 -26.14 -6.70 7.16
N VAL A 115 -25.22 -5.76 7.38
CA VAL A 115 -24.07 -5.47 6.51
C VAL A 115 -22.81 -5.45 7.37
N VAL A 116 -21.79 -6.22 6.96
CA VAL A 116 -20.46 -6.21 7.55
C VAL A 116 -19.49 -5.62 6.53
N VAL A 117 -18.79 -4.56 6.90
CA VAL A 117 -17.90 -3.82 6.00
C VAL A 117 -16.46 -4.31 6.17
N CYS A 118 -15.91 -4.92 5.11
CA CYS A 118 -14.56 -5.49 5.08
C CYS A 118 -13.74 -4.97 3.89
N ASN A 119 -13.91 -3.70 3.50
CA ASN A 119 -13.35 -3.12 2.26
C ASN A 119 -11.87 -2.69 2.36
N GLY A 120 -11.23 -2.85 3.52
CA GLY A 120 -9.86 -2.39 3.77
C GLY A 120 -9.70 -0.86 3.82
N HIS A 121 -8.54 -0.39 4.29
CA HIS A 121 -8.24 1.04 4.50
C HIS A 121 -6.84 1.47 4.03
N TYR A 122 -6.15 0.63 3.26
CA TYR A 122 -4.79 0.86 2.77
C TYR A 122 -4.67 1.20 1.28
N SER A 123 -5.80 1.40 0.60
CA SER A 123 -5.86 1.64 -0.84
C SER A 123 -6.06 3.11 -1.22
N GLU A 124 -6.64 3.93 -0.33
CA GLU A 124 -6.82 5.36 -0.59
C GLU A 124 -5.61 6.17 -0.05
N PRO A 125 -4.79 6.78 -0.93
CA PRO A 125 -3.62 7.54 -0.53
C PRO A 125 -3.98 8.79 0.27
N ARG A 126 -3.23 9.07 1.35
CA ARG A 126 -3.23 10.39 1.97
C ARG A 126 -1.97 11.12 1.53
N VAL A 127 -2.10 12.00 0.55
CA VAL A 127 -0.96 12.78 0.04
C VAL A 127 -0.69 13.96 0.98
N ALA A 128 0.56 14.10 1.42
CA ALA A 128 0.96 15.25 2.24
C ALA A 128 1.02 16.52 1.38
N SER A 129 0.46 17.62 1.87
CA SER A 129 0.63 18.92 1.24
C SER A 129 1.93 19.53 1.75
N ILE A 130 2.93 19.62 0.88
CA ILE A 130 4.24 20.22 1.18
C ILE A 130 4.36 21.50 0.37
N PRO A 131 4.64 22.67 1.01
CA PRO A 131 4.83 23.92 0.30
C PRO A 131 5.84 23.79 -0.85
N GLY A 132 5.47 24.29 -2.03
CA GLY A 132 6.32 24.24 -3.23
C GLY A 132 6.27 22.92 -4.02
N ALA A 133 5.56 21.89 -3.54
CA ALA A 133 5.44 20.60 -4.23
C ALA A 133 4.89 20.75 -5.66
N ASP A 134 3.84 21.56 -5.86
CA ASP A 134 3.23 21.73 -7.19
C ASP A 134 4.16 22.41 -8.22
N ALA A 135 5.12 23.21 -7.74
CA ALA A 135 6.07 23.94 -8.58
C ALA A 135 7.42 23.21 -8.74
N TRP A 136 7.57 22.06 -8.09
CA TRP A 136 8.79 21.27 -8.10
C TRP A 136 8.88 20.41 -9.37
N PRO A 137 9.98 20.49 -10.14
CA PRO A 137 10.07 19.85 -11.45
C PRO A 137 10.33 18.34 -11.42
N GLY A 138 10.64 17.77 -10.24
CA GLY A 138 10.91 16.35 -10.07
C GLY A 138 9.65 15.48 -10.08
N LYS A 139 9.86 14.16 -10.07
CA LYS A 139 8.76 13.18 -10.09
C LYS A 139 8.20 12.98 -8.68
N GLN A 140 6.87 13.01 -8.53
CA GLN A 140 6.21 12.85 -7.24
C GLN A 140 5.24 11.67 -7.28
N MET A 141 5.32 10.76 -6.32
CA MET A 141 4.42 9.61 -6.24
C MET A 141 4.08 9.25 -4.80
N HIS A 142 2.97 8.54 -4.62
CA HIS A 142 2.63 7.90 -3.35
C HIS A 142 3.07 6.44 -3.36
N SER A 143 3.49 5.92 -2.20
CA SER A 143 3.85 4.50 -1.98
C SER A 143 2.82 3.49 -2.49
N HIS A 144 1.54 3.85 -2.50
CA HIS A 144 0.46 3.06 -3.08
C HIS A 144 0.75 2.65 -4.55
N ASN A 145 1.48 3.48 -5.29
CA ASN A 145 1.84 3.23 -6.69
C ASN A 145 3.25 2.62 -6.86
N TYR A 146 4.03 2.47 -5.78
CA TYR A 146 5.34 1.85 -5.85
C TYR A 146 5.19 0.35 -6.14
N ARG A 147 5.97 -0.17 -7.11
CA ARG A 147 5.88 -1.58 -7.53
C ARG A 147 7.22 -2.29 -7.54
N VAL A 148 8.25 -1.64 -8.06
CA VAL A 148 9.59 -2.23 -8.27
C VAL A 148 10.65 -1.12 -8.19
N PRO A 149 11.91 -1.44 -7.84
CA PRO A 149 12.95 -0.43 -7.65
C PRO A 149 13.60 0.08 -8.95
N GLU A 150 13.59 -0.69 -10.05
CA GLU A 150 14.35 -0.39 -11.27
C GLU A 150 14.10 1.01 -11.89
N PRO A 151 12.88 1.59 -11.86
CA PRO A 151 12.64 2.97 -12.32
C PRO A 151 13.41 4.05 -11.56
N PHE A 152 14.00 3.70 -10.41
CA PHE A 152 14.80 4.58 -9.55
C PHE A 152 16.30 4.39 -9.74
N LEU A 153 16.73 3.58 -10.72
CA LEU A 153 18.14 3.40 -11.07
C LEU A 153 18.83 4.75 -11.30
N ASP A 154 19.95 4.94 -10.63
CA ASP A 154 20.77 6.16 -10.67
C ASP A 154 20.04 7.47 -10.29
N GLN A 155 18.85 7.39 -9.68
CA GLN A 155 18.11 8.55 -9.19
C GLN A 155 18.52 8.93 -7.76
N VAL A 156 18.36 10.20 -7.42
CA VAL A 156 18.32 10.66 -6.02
C VAL A 156 16.86 10.60 -5.57
N VAL A 157 16.56 9.91 -4.48
CA VAL A 157 15.17 9.66 -4.05
C VAL A 157 14.96 10.20 -2.65
N ILE A 158 13.88 10.96 -2.45
CA ILE A 158 13.44 11.36 -1.12
C ILE A 158 12.16 10.62 -0.74
N VAL A 159 12.22 9.87 0.34
CA VAL A 159 11.09 9.13 0.92
C VAL A 159 10.56 9.90 2.12
N ILE A 160 9.31 10.33 2.05
CA ILE A 160 8.65 11.13 3.07
C ILE A 160 7.80 10.22 3.96
N GLY A 161 8.22 10.06 5.21
CA GLY A 161 7.63 9.17 6.19
C GLY A 161 8.67 8.22 6.80
N ALA A 162 8.38 7.71 8.00
CA ALA A 162 9.28 6.82 8.74
C ALA A 162 8.57 5.59 9.35
N SER A 163 7.37 5.27 8.87
CA SER A 163 6.69 4.02 9.25
C SER A 163 7.36 2.80 8.60
N ALA A 164 6.96 1.58 8.98
CA ALA A 164 7.54 0.33 8.46
C ALA A 164 7.66 0.31 6.92
N SER A 165 6.62 0.73 6.19
CA SER A 165 6.66 0.74 4.73
C SER A 165 7.63 1.75 4.15
N ALA A 166 7.89 2.87 4.84
CA ALA A 166 8.87 3.85 4.36
C ALA A 166 10.27 3.25 4.48
N VAL A 167 10.57 2.63 5.62
CA VAL A 167 11.84 1.93 5.85
C VAL A 167 12.03 0.82 4.82
N ASP A 168 11.02 -0.03 4.60
CA ASP A 168 11.15 -1.16 3.66
C ASP A 168 11.30 -0.69 2.21
N ILE A 169 10.51 0.28 1.75
CA ILE A 169 10.63 0.82 0.37
C ILE A 169 11.97 1.55 0.19
N SER A 170 12.44 2.30 1.19
CA SER A 170 13.75 2.96 1.14
C SER A 170 14.88 1.96 0.93
N ARG A 171 14.84 0.81 1.63
CA ARG A 171 15.82 -0.26 1.46
C ARG A 171 15.74 -0.91 0.08
N ASP A 172 14.53 -1.14 -0.44
CA ASP A 172 14.33 -1.72 -1.77
C ASP A 172 14.87 -0.80 -2.86
N ILE A 173 14.56 0.51 -2.77
CA ILE A 173 15.07 1.54 -3.70
C ILE A 173 16.59 1.71 -3.58
N ALA A 174 17.16 1.66 -2.37
CA ALA A 174 18.60 1.82 -2.15
C ALA A 174 19.45 0.76 -2.88
N SER A 175 18.86 -0.37 -3.29
CA SER A 175 19.55 -1.40 -4.07
C SER A 175 19.92 -0.97 -5.50
N VAL A 176 19.28 0.09 -6.03
CA VAL A 176 19.51 0.59 -7.40
C VAL A 176 19.67 2.11 -7.48
N ALA A 177 19.18 2.86 -6.51
CA ALA A 177 19.23 4.32 -6.52
C ALA A 177 20.65 4.85 -6.25
N LYS A 178 20.93 6.03 -6.78
CA LYS A 178 22.18 6.75 -6.49
C LYS A 178 22.25 7.15 -5.02
N GLU A 179 21.18 7.75 -4.50
CA GLU A 179 21.06 8.23 -3.12
C GLU A 179 19.60 8.12 -2.65
N VAL A 180 19.39 7.75 -1.38
CA VAL A 180 18.07 7.68 -0.73
C VAL A 180 18.07 8.53 0.52
N HIS A 181 17.13 9.47 0.60
CA HIS A 181 16.95 10.40 1.71
C HIS A 181 15.60 10.12 2.38
N ILE A 182 15.61 9.70 3.64
CA ILE A 182 14.40 9.46 4.43
C ILE A 182 14.10 10.74 5.20
N ALA A 183 12.92 11.33 5.00
CA ALA A 183 12.46 12.48 5.76
C ALA A 183 11.47 12.03 6.84
N ASP A 184 11.90 12.09 8.10
CA ASP A 184 11.08 11.76 9.25
C ASP A 184 10.65 13.01 10.03
N ARG A 185 9.35 13.12 10.27
CA ARG A 185 8.77 14.17 11.12
C ARG A 185 9.03 13.97 12.61
N SER A 186 9.37 12.77 13.03
CA SER A 186 9.66 12.43 14.43
C SER A 186 11.14 12.61 14.79
N ALA A 187 12.01 12.70 13.78
CA ALA A 187 13.42 12.96 13.98
C ALA A 187 13.67 14.37 14.53
N PRO A 188 14.66 14.57 15.41
CA PRO A 188 15.05 15.88 15.91
C PRO A 188 15.35 16.87 14.78
N THR A 189 15.11 18.16 15.02
CA THR A 189 15.47 19.22 14.08
C THR A 189 16.94 19.13 13.69
N SER A 190 17.25 19.29 12.41
CA SER A 190 18.61 19.24 11.86
C SER A 190 19.26 17.85 11.83
N THR A 191 18.48 16.78 12.02
CA THR A 191 18.96 15.41 11.76
C THR A 191 19.44 15.28 10.32
N CYS A 192 20.65 14.75 10.13
CA CYS A 192 21.23 14.35 8.86
C CYS A 192 22.26 13.24 9.16
N GLU A 193 21.82 11.99 9.11
CA GLU A 193 22.61 10.84 9.57
C GLU A 193 22.64 9.75 8.50
N GLN A 194 23.84 9.31 8.11
CA GLN A 194 23.98 8.15 7.22
C GLN A 194 23.55 6.88 7.95
N GLN A 195 22.81 6.02 7.25
CA GLN A 195 22.33 4.77 7.82
C GLN A 195 23.48 3.74 7.90
N PRO A 196 23.73 3.08 9.05
CA PRO A 196 24.95 2.31 9.29
C PRO A 196 25.26 1.17 8.29
N GLU A 197 24.25 0.64 7.61
CA GLU A 197 24.37 -0.48 6.67
C GLU A 197 24.38 -0.05 5.20
N TYR A 198 24.31 1.26 4.92
CA TYR A 198 24.08 1.79 3.57
C TYR A 198 24.99 2.97 3.26
N ASP A 199 25.78 2.82 2.21
CA ASP A 199 26.65 3.90 1.72
C ASP A 199 25.86 5.02 1.03
N ASN A 200 24.63 4.74 0.61
CA ASN A 200 23.78 5.62 -0.19
C ASN A 200 22.44 5.98 0.48
N MET A 201 22.32 5.87 1.81
CA MET A 201 21.07 6.18 2.51
C MET A 201 21.27 7.08 3.72
N TRP A 202 20.43 8.12 3.84
CA TRP A 202 20.49 9.12 4.91
C TRP A 202 19.12 9.37 5.53
N LEU A 203 19.09 9.58 6.85
CA LEU A 203 17.93 10.04 7.60
C LEU A 203 18.01 11.55 7.81
N HIS A 204 16.90 12.23 7.55
CA HIS A 204 16.71 13.67 7.65
C HIS A 204 15.52 13.99 8.54
N SER A 205 15.58 15.15 9.20
CA SER A 205 14.37 15.77 9.78
C SER A 205 13.35 16.14 8.69
N MET A 206 12.11 16.46 9.07
CA MET A 206 11.02 16.76 8.12
C MET A 206 11.41 17.80 7.06
N VAL A 207 11.05 17.52 5.80
CA VAL A 207 11.07 18.50 4.71
C VAL A 207 9.96 19.53 4.92
N ASN A 208 10.33 20.80 5.06
CA ASN A 208 9.39 21.90 5.27
C ASN A 208 8.93 22.57 3.97
N ALA A 209 9.69 22.45 2.88
CA ALA A 209 9.35 23.01 1.57
C ALA A 209 10.18 22.35 0.44
N PHE A 210 9.63 22.33 -0.77
CA PHE A 210 10.36 22.07 -2.00
C PHE A 210 10.80 23.40 -2.65
N PHE A 211 12.04 23.45 -3.13
CA PHE A 211 12.58 24.58 -3.87
C PHE A 211 12.84 24.19 -5.32
N ARG A 212 12.75 25.15 -6.25
CA ARG A 212 13.21 24.94 -7.64
C ARG A 212 14.72 24.76 -7.64
N GLY A 213 15.17 23.54 -7.91
CA GLY A 213 16.56 23.20 -8.16
C GLY A 213 16.64 22.17 -9.29
N GLU A 214 17.82 22.06 -9.92
CA GLU A 214 18.07 21.20 -11.09
C GLU A 214 18.26 19.71 -10.75
N LEU A 215 18.06 19.32 -9.49
CA LEU A 215 18.25 17.93 -9.07
C LEU A 215 17.07 17.08 -9.53
N ASN A 216 17.35 16.09 -10.38
CA ASN A 216 16.47 14.98 -10.70
C ASN A 216 16.25 14.14 -9.43
N MET A 217 15.32 14.59 -8.60
CA MET A 217 14.88 13.86 -7.42
C MET A 217 13.50 13.23 -7.67
N VAL A 218 13.23 12.13 -6.97
CA VAL A 218 11.89 11.53 -6.90
C VAL A 218 11.38 11.63 -5.47
N ALA A 219 10.21 12.22 -5.27
CA ALA A 219 9.57 12.29 -3.96
C ALA A 219 8.53 11.17 -3.82
N LEU A 220 8.68 10.35 -2.78
CA LEU A 220 7.78 9.25 -2.44
C LEU A 220 7.10 9.51 -1.11
N SER A 221 5.80 9.81 -1.11
CA SER A 221 5.01 9.93 0.13
C SER A 221 4.53 8.56 0.59
N VAL A 222 4.79 8.20 1.85
CA VAL A 222 4.47 6.87 2.37
C VAL A 222 3.37 6.87 3.43
N LYS A 223 2.39 5.98 3.25
CA LYS A 223 1.43 5.60 4.29
C LYS A 223 1.34 4.08 4.28
N GLY A 224 1.43 3.47 5.47
CA GLY A 224 1.72 2.05 5.66
C GLY A 224 0.98 1.09 4.71
N ALA A 225 1.72 0.37 3.90
CA ALA A 225 1.35 -0.92 3.34
C ALA A 225 1.96 -2.00 4.24
N ALA A 226 1.17 -2.51 5.19
CA ALA A 226 1.54 -3.68 5.97
C ALA A 226 0.77 -4.88 5.43
N ILE A 227 1.43 -6.03 5.29
CA ILE A 227 0.71 -7.29 5.12
C ILE A 227 0.33 -7.75 6.52
N THR A 228 -0.85 -7.36 6.95
CA THR A 228 -1.43 -7.81 8.22
C THR A 228 -2.69 -8.59 7.89
N LEU A 229 -2.73 -9.86 8.28
CA LEU A 229 -3.97 -10.63 8.36
C LEU A 229 -4.72 -10.08 9.58
N LEU A 230 -5.91 -9.50 9.36
CA LEU A 230 -6.80 -9.03 10.43
C LEU A 230 -7.69 -10.17 10.92
#